data_AF-A0A9C8ZLZ7-F1
#
_entry.id   AF-A0A9C8ZLZ7-F1
#
_cell.length_a   1.000
_cell.length_b   1.000
_cell.length_c   1.000
_cell.angle_alpha   90.00
_cell.angle_beta   90.00
_cell.angle_gamma   90.00
#
_symmetry.space_group_name_H-M   'P 1'
#
loop_
_entity.id
_entity.type
_entity.pdbx_description
1 polymer ?
#
loop_
_entity_poly.entity_id
_entity_poly.type
_entity_poly.pdbx_seq_one_letter_code
_entity_poly.pdbx_strand_id
1 'polypeptide(L)'
;MMGGGMMWPGTWGRGMMGGGFGLLGWLGVIIAWLTRLGILALLVVGVLWLIRAVGQSGGATVATTPAAAPKAETGKTCPACGKPVQDDWQVCPYCGGALK
;
A
#
# COMPACT_ATOMS: atom_id res chain seq x y z
N MET A 1 24.56 21.79 -39.34
CA MET A 1 24.39 22.32 -37.98
C MET A 1 23.23 23.30 -38.03
N MET A 2 22.09 22.93 -37.46
CA MET A 2 20.94 23.75 -37.00
C MET A 2 19.77 22.77 -36.84
N GLY A 3 19.75 22.14 -35.67
CA GLY A 3 18.75 21.16 -35.29
C GLY A 3 17.38 21.82 -35.20
N GLY A 4 16.39 21.12 -35.77
CA GLY A 4 14.98 21.47 -35.65
C GLY A 4 14.57 21.48 -34.19
N GLY A 5 14.38 22.68 -33.68
CA GLY A 5 13.81 22.91 -32.36
C GLY A 5 12.38 22.40 -32.32
N MET A 6 12.19 21.26 -31.66
CA MET A 6 11.14 21.02 -30.68
C MET A 6 9.79 21.73 -30.95
N MET A 7 9.04 21.16 -31.90
CA MET A 7 7.59 21.21 -31.83
C MET A 7 7.14 20.28 -30.70
N TRP A 8 6.65 20.84 -29.60
CA TRP A 8 5.82 20.11 -28.65
C TRP A 8 4.60 20.96 -28.30
N PRO A 9 3.45 20.75 -28.95
CA PRO A 9 2.20 21.33 -28.51
C PRO A 9 1.52 20.32 -27.56
N GLY A 10 1.40 20.63 -26.26
CA GLY A 10 0.44 19.84 -25.49
C GLY A 10 0.38 19.83 -23.96
N THR A 11 1.25 20.47 -23.16
CA THR A 11 1.21 20.18 -21.70
C THR A 11 1.30 21.34 -20.71
N TRP A 12 1.40 22.59 -21.16
CA TRP A 12 1.52 23.73 -20.23
C TRP A 12 0.22 24.53 -20.05
N GLY A 13 -0.91 23.82 -19.95
CA GLY A 13 -2.23 24.36 -19.62
C GLY A 13 -2.66 24.12 -18.15
N ARG A 14 -1.72 24.04 -17.20
CA ARG A 14 -2.01 23.76 -15.77
C ARG A 14 -2.07 25.02 -14.88
N GLY A 15 -2.18 26.21 -15.45
CA GLY A 15 -2.09 27.44 -14.65
C GLY A 15 -2.95 28.58 -15.15
N MET A 16 -4.27 28.39 -15.31
CA MET A 16 -5.15 29.54 -15.54
C MET A 16 -6.56 29.31 -14.98
N MET A 17 -6.79 29.93 -13.82
CA MET A 17 -8.03 30.46 -13.23
C MET A 17 -7.89 30.29 -11.72
N GLY A 18 -7.56 31.32 -10.95
CA GLY A 18 -8.24 32.62 -10.94
C GLY A 18 -8.84 32.73 -9.55
N GLY A 19 -8.31 33.66 -8.75
CA GLY A 19 -8.67 33.82 -7.34
C GLY A 19 -10.18 33.91 -7.13
N GLY A 20 -10.69 33.10 -6.21
CA GLY A 20 -12.08 33.13 -5.78
C GLY A 20 -12.24 32.23 -4.56
N PHE A 21 -12.11 32.80 -3.36
CA PHE A 21 -12.45 32.16 -2.10
C PHE A 21 -13.99 32.06 -1.95
N GLY A 22 -14.66 31.44 -2.92
CA GLY A 22 -16.08 31.11 -2.90
C GLY A 22 -16.30 29.59 -2.80
N LEU A 23 -17.57 29.17 -2.84
CA LEU A 23 -17.99 27.76 -2.77
C LEU A 23 -17.22 26.84 -3.74
N LEU A 24 -16.98 27.31 -4.97
CA LEU A 24 -16.26 26.56 -6.02
C LEU A 24 -14.75 26.41 -5.74
N GLY A 25 -14.14 27.35 -5.04
CA GLY A 25 -12.73 27.28 -4.60
C GLY A 25 -12.54 26.30 -3.44
N TRP A 26 -13.44 26.29 -2.47
CA TRP A 26 -13.47 25.31 -1.37
C TRP A 26 -13.68 23.88 -1.91
N LEU A 27 -14.55 23.72 -2.91
CA LEU A 27 -14.73 22.46 -3.64
C LEU A 27 -13.43 21.99 -4.30
N GLY A 28 -12.67 22.89 -4.93
CA GLY A 28 -11.37 22.57 -5.51
C GLY A 28 -10.34 22.07 -4.49
N VAL A 29 -10.30 22.68 -3.29
CA VAL A 29 -9.43 22.26 -2.18
C VAL A 29 -9.84 20.88 -1.66
N ILE A 30 -11.15 20.65 -1.46
CA ILE A 30 -11.66 19.34 -1.03
C ILE A 30 -11.36 18.27 -2.08
N ILE A 31 -11.58 18.53 -3.37
CA ILE A 31 -11.28 17.58 -4.45
C ILE A 31 -9.77 17.28 -4.54
N ALA A 32 -8.91 18.28 -4.38
CA ALA A 32 -7.46 18.09 -4.35
C ALA A 32 -7.04 17.22 -3.16
N TRP A 33 -7.62 17.47 -1.98
CA TRP A 33 -7.41 16.66 -0.78
C TRP A 33 -7.96 15.25 -0.93
N LEU A 34 -9.17 15.06 -1.46
CA LEU A 34 -9.78 13.75 -1.71
C LEU A 34 -9.00 12.94 -2.74
N THR A 35 -8.47 13.58 -3.78
CA THR A 35 -7.61 12.93 -4.75
C THR A 35 -6.32 12.44 -4.06
N ARG A 36 -5.74 13.27 -3.19
CA ARG A 36 -4.52 12.91 -2.45
C ARG A 36 -4.77 11.80 -1.42
N LEU A 37 -5.83 11.93 -0.63
CA LEU A 37 -6.23 10.95 0.38
C LEU A 37 -6.70 9.65 -0.26
N GLY A 38 -7.40 9.71 -1.39
CA GLY A 38 -7.85 8.55 -2.15
C GLY A 38 -6.68 7.75 -2.71
N ILE A 39 -5.67 8.42 -3.28
CA ILE A 39 -4.43 7.75 -3.72
C ILE A 39 -3.71 7.11 -2.53
N LEU A 40 -3.59 7.80 -1.39
CA LEU A 40 -2.99 7.23 -0.18
C LEU A 40 -3.74 5.98 0.30
N ALA A 41 -5.07 6.03 0.35
CA ALA A 41 -5.90 4.89 0.75
C ALA A 41 -5.73 3.71 -0.22
N LEU A 42 -5.75 3.95 -1.53
CA LEU A 42 -5.52 2.92 -2.54
C LEU A 42 -4.14 2.28 -2.42
N LEU A 43 -3.09 3.05 -2.14
CA LEU A 43 -1.76 2.51 -1.91
C LEU A 43 -1.72 1.62 -0.66
N VAL A 44 -2.32 2.04 0.45
CA VAL A 44 -2.37 1.23 1.68
C VAL A 44 -3.13 -0.08 1.46
N VAL A 45 -4.32 -0.01 0.84
CA VAL A 45 -5.12 -1.20 0.53
C VAL A 45 -4.40 -2.11 -0.47
N GLY A 46 -3.79 -1.53 -1.51
CA GLY A 46 -3.00 -2.26 -2.49
C GLY A 46 -1.81 -2.98 -1.87
N VAL A 47 -1.10 -2.33 -0.95
CA VAL A 47 0.02 -2.94 -0.20
C VAL A 47 -0.47 -4.06 0.72
N LEU A 48 -1.55 -3.86 1.48
CA LEU A 48 -2.13 -4.91 2.33
C LEU A 48 -2.60 -6.11 1.51
N TRP A 49 -3.22 -5.87 0.36
CA TRP A 49 -3.67 -6.91 -0.56
C TRP A 49 -2.49 -7.66 -1.16
N LEU A 50 -1.45 -6.95 -1.59
CA LEU A 50 -0.23 -7.55 -2.14
C LEU A 50 0.49 -8.41 -1.09
N ILE A 51 0.63 -7.92 0.15
CA ILE A 51 1.24 -8.68 1.24
C ILE A 51 0.44 -9.96 1.54
N ARG A 52 -0.90 -9.90 1.49
CA ARG A 52 -1.76 -11.09 1.59
C ARG A 52 -1.56 -12.07 0.44
N ALA A 53 -1.52 -11.58 -0.80
CA ALA A 53 -1.34 -12.40 -1.99
C ALA A 53 0.02 -13.12 -1.99
N VAL A 54 1.10 -12.39 -1.67
CA VAL A 54 2.45 -12.95 -1.56
C VAL A 54 2.54 -13.89 -0.34
N GLY A 55 1.89 -13.54 0.78
CA GLY A 55 1.84 -14.38 1.99
C GLY A 55 1.24 -15.77 1.74
N GLN A 56 0.22 -15.87 0.88
CA GLN A 56 -0.41 -17.14 0.50
C GLN A 56 0.47 -18.00 -0.42
N SER A 57 1.33 -17.39 -1.23
CA SER A 57 2.24 -18.11 -2.13
C SER A 57 3.42 -18.79 -1.41
N GLY A 58 3.72 -18.40 -0.16
CA GLY A 58 4.82 -18.95 0.63
C GLY A 58 4.55 -20.28 1.35
N GLY A 59 3.31 -20.80 1.29
CA GLY A 59 2.91 -22.03 1.99
C GLY A 59 3.14 -23.33 1.21
N ALA A 60 3.48 -23.26 -0.08
CA ALA A 60 3.53 -24.44 -0.94
C ALA A 60 4.90 -25.16 -1.02
N THR A 61 5.95 -24.68 -0.33
CA THR A 61 7.31 -25.26 -0.44
C THR A 61 7.94 -25.77 0.85
N VAL A 62 7.22 -25.83 1.98
CA VAL A 62 7.73 -26.38 3.27
C VAL A 62 7.24 -27.82 3.52
N ALA A 63 7.20 -28.63 2.46
CA ALA A 63 6.92 -30.06 2.58
C ALA A 63 8.19 -30.88 2.35
N THR A 64 9.31 -30.58 3.03
CA THR A 64 10.44 -31.51 3.10
C THR A 64 11.26 -31.35 4.40
N THR A 65 11.19 -32.41 5.22
CA THR A 65 12.14 -32.86 6.27
C THR A 65 11.80 -32.54 7.74
N PRO A 66 11.33 -33.55 8.51
CA PRO A 66 11.30 -33.53 9.97
C PRO A 66 12.49 -34.33 10.54
N ALA A 67 13.41 -33.70 11.27
CA ALA A 67 14.32 -34.39 12.20
C ALA A 67 15.06 -33.41 13.14
N ALA A 68 14.36 -32.88 14.16
CA ALA A 68 14.86 -32.68 15.53
C ALA A 68 13.86 -31.86 16.37
N ALA A 69 13.32 -32.50 17.42
CA ALA A 69 12.69 -31.96 18.63
C ALA A 69 11.63 -30.82 18.50
N PRO A 70 10.34 -31.11 18.74
CA PRO A 70 9.25 -30.16 18.68
C PRO A 70 9.16 -29.32 19.97
N LYS A 71 9.63 -28.08 19.94
CA LYS A 71 8.86 -27.02 20.59
C LYS A 71 7.86 -26.55 19.54
N ALA A 72 6.66 -27.14 19.57
CA ALA A 72 5.50 -26.54 18.95
C ALA A 72 5.24 -25.21 19.66
N GLU A 73 5.93 -24.16 19.23
CA GLU A 73 5.40 -22.82 19.31
C GLU A 73 4.13 -22.86 18.46
N THR A 74 2.98 -22.84 19.13
CA THR A 74 1.67 -22.75 18.48
C THR A 74 1.58 -21.36 17.86
N GLY A 75 2.34 -21.11 16.80
CA GLY A 75 2.45 -19.79 16.20
C GLY A 75 1.08 -19.35 15.69
N LYS A 76 0.45 -18.41 16.40
CA LYS A 76 -0.77 -17.78 15.93
C LYS A 76 -0.51 -17.19 14.55
N THR A 77 -1.45 -17.38 13.65
CA THR A 77 -1.39 -16.75 12.34
C THR A 77 -1.98 -15.35 12.44
N CYS A 78 -1.27 -14.34 11.95
CA CYS A 78 -1.76 -12.97 11.97
C CYS A 78 -3.07 -12.87 11.16
N PRO A 79 -4.21 -12.47 11.76
CA PRO A 79 -5.48 -12.35 11.05
C PRO A 79 -5.47 -11.21 10.01
N ALA A 80 -4.48 -10.31 10.05
CA ALA A 80 -4.34 -9.20 9.11
C ALA A 80 -3.48 -9.54 7.88
N CYS A 81 -2.61 -10.55 7.91
CA CYS A 81 -1.78 -10.88 6.75
C CYS A 81 -1.58 -12.38 6.48
N GLY A 82 -1.99 -13.27 7.39
CA GLY A 82 -1.88 -14.71 7.21
C GLY A 82 -0.48 -15.29 7.46
N LYS A 83 0.47 -14.48 7.92
CA LYS A 83 1.82 -14.94 8.31
C LYS A 83 1.80 -15.64 9.67
N PRO A 84 2.62 -16.69 9.87
CA PRO A 84 2.86 -17.23 11.20
C PRO A 84 3.61 -16.17 12.03
N VAL A 85 3.16 -15.94 13.26
CA VAL A 85 3.80 -15.04 14.22
C VAL A 85 3.81 -15.72 15.59
N GLN A 86 4.79 -15.38 16.41
CA GLN A 86 4.87 -15.90 17.77
C GLN A 86 3.73 -15.33 18.62
N ASP A 87 3.26 -16.12 19.58
CA ASP A 87 2.16 -15.79 20.48
C ASP A 87 2.41 -14.52 21.33
N ASP A 88 3.67 -14.22 21.61
CA ASP A 88 4.08 -13.10 22.47
C ASP A 88 4.03 -11.73 21.79
N TRP A 89 3.74 -11.68 20.48
CA TRP A 89 3.74 -10.44 19.71
C TRP A 89 2.39 -9.74 19.82
N GLN A 90 2.41 -8.47 20.21
CA GLN A 90 1.20 -7.61 20.25
C GLN A 90 0.85 -7.04 18.86
N VAL A 91 1.87 -6.87 18.01
CA VAL A 91 1.77 -6.26 16.68
C VAL A 91 2.56 -7.11 15.70
N CYS A 92 1.98 -7.42 14.55
CA CYS A 92 2.63 -8.21 13.52
C CYS A 92 3.85 -7.46 12.93
N PRO A 93 5.06 -8.04 12.91
CA PRO A 93 6.24 -7.40 12.31
C PRO A 93 6.09 -7.20 10.80
N TYR A 94 5.28 -8.06 10.18
CA TYR A 94 5.17 -8.14 8.73
C TYR A 94 4.23 -7.08 8.14
N CYS A 95 3.19 -6.67 8.87
CA CYS A 95 2.19 -5.73 8.37
C CYS A 95 1.80 -4.62 9.36
N GLY A 96 2.32 -4.63 10.59
CA GLY A 96 1.95 -3.67 11.64
C GLY A 96 0.52 -3.85 12.19
N GLY A 97 -0.20 -4.90 11.80
CA GLY A 97 -1.54 -5.19 12.30
C GLY A 97 -1.51 -5.73 13.73
N ALA A 98 -2.49 -5.33 14.56
CA ALA A 98 -2.63 -5.83 15.92
C ALA A 98 -2.95 -7.33 15.92
N LEU A 99 -2.33 -8.05 16.84
CA LEU A 99 -2.54 -9.48 17.06
C LEU A 99 -3.48 -9.61 18.27
N LYS A 100 -4.55 -10.41 18.11
CA LYS A 100 -5.59 -10.62 19.12
C LYS A 100 -5.52 -12.05 19.66
#